data_AF-A0A7J5VZJ1-F1
#
_entry.id   AF-A0A7J5VZJ1-F1
#
_cell.length_a   1.000
_cell.length_b   1.000
_cell.length_c   1.000
_cell.angle_alpha   90.00
_cell.angle_beta   90.00
_cell.angle_gamma   90.00
#
_symmetry.space_group_name_H-M   'P 1'
#
loop_
_entity.id
_entity.type
_entity.pdbx_description
1 polymer ?
#
loop_
_entity_poly.entity_id
_entity_poly.type
_entity_poly.pdbx_seq_one_letter_code
_entity_poly.pdbx_strand_id
1 'polypeptide(L)'
;MNIKLLTFGLILTLIPFVNYGQTREEKTVVIFNKFNLIKNHKMNYEFQLEPLKYQTTGNDSLKILELEKKVSEEEIIKRMGSAFNEIFSDEEINSIYEFVHSSAFEKFFKSEETFKVISSQFVDIDNEIEEITKILKAPIEEPAKKFEPIPVDKEDGFYETVDYTYSTEEKNIQLENNPSITTKDILEVKKTYNKYNDNNPEISIVLTKDGARNFYLLTKANIGKPIAIVIDNQIVSLPKVQSEIMGGKLSIIGDFSEEEIDRMIEKLKRK
;
A
#
# COMPACT_ATOMS: atom_id res chain seq x y z
N MET A 1 -49.41 80.07 44.50
CA MET A 1 -49.17 79.24 43.31
C MET A 1 -48.03 78.29 43.63
N ASN A 2 -48.33 77.06 44.05
CA ASN A 2 -47.33 76.06 44.48
C ASN A 2 -47.24 74.96 43.42
N ILE A 3 -46.06 74.81 42.83
CA ILE A 3 -45.74 73.78 41.83
C ILE A 3 -45.26 72.54 42.58
N LYS A 4 -45.99 71.42 42.45
CA LYS A 4 -45.53 70.10 42.90
C LYS A 4 -44.67 69.46 41.82
N LEU A 5 -43.40 69.21 42.13
CA LEU A 5 -42.46 68.44 41.32
C LEU A 5 -42.76 66.95 41.51
N LEU A 6 -43.12 66.23 40.44
CA LEU A 6 -43.37 64.79 40.47
C LEU A 6 -42.10 64.08 39.98
N THR A 7 -41.35 63.47 40.90
CA THR A 7 -40.18 62.65 40.58
C THR A 7 -40.63 61.25 40.13
N PHE A 8 -40.45 60.94 38.85
CA PHE A 8 -40.54 59.57 38.34
C PHE A 8 -39.22 58.84 38.63
N GLY A 9 -39.26 57.82 39.49
CA GLY A 9 -38.14 56.92 39.72
C GLY A 9 -37.93 56.01 38.53
N LEU A 10 -36.76 56.12 37.88
CA LEU A 10 -36.30 55.21 36.83
C LEU A 10 -35.82 53.91 37.51
N ILE A 11 -36.64 52.86 37.50
CA ILE A 11 -36.20 51.53 37.92
C ILE A 11 -35.41 50.92 36.76
N LEU A 12 -34.08 50.95 36.87
CA LEU A 12 -33.17 50.27 35.96
C LEU A 12 -33.11 48.80 36.36
N THR A 13 -33.94 47.94 35.76
CA THR A 13 -33.79 46.48 35.92
C THR A 13 -32.60 46.02 35.08
N LEU A 14 -31.46 45.79 35.74
CA LEU A 14 -30.34 45.03 35.19
C LEU A 14 -30.83 43.60 34.93
N ILE A 15 -31.20 43.31 33.69
CA ILE A 15 -31.30 41.94 33.21
C ILE A 15 -29.84 41.48 33.07
N PRO A 16 -29.36 40.48 33.84
CA PRO A 16 -28.04 39.93 33.59
C PRO A 16 -28.06 39.36 32.16
N PHE A 17 -27.18 39.88 31.30
CA PHE A 17 -26.78 39.16 30.10
C PHE A 17 -26.15 37.86 30.57
N VAL A 18 -26.95 36.80 30.65
CA VAL A 18 -26.44 35.45 30.75
C VAL A 18 -25.74 35.21 29.42
N ASN A 19 -24.42 35.27 29.45
CA ASN A 19 -23.58 34.86 28.33
C ASN A 19 -23.93 33.37 28.10
N TYR A 20 -24.79 33.08 27.11
CA TYR A 20 -25.11 31.72 26.70
C TYR A 20 -23.84 31.15 26.07
N GLY A 21 -22.92 30.67 26.91
CA GLY A 21 -21.80 29.87 26.46
C GLY A 21 -22.34 28.60 25.82
N GLN A 22 -21.77 28.19 24.69
CA GLN A 22 -22.14 26.94 24.04
C GLN A 22 -22.06 25.76 25.02
N THR A 23 -23.01 24.84 24.92
CA THR A 23 -23.03 23.63 25.75
C THR A 23 -21.84 22.73 25.40
N ARG A 24 -21.55 21.77 26.29
CA ARG A 24 -20.52 20.76 26.06
C ARG A 24 -20.78 19.99 24.77
N GLU A 25 -22.03 19.62 24.52
CA GLU A 25 -22.46 18.88 23.33
C GLU A 25 -22.26 19.72 22.06
N GLU A 26 -22.65 21.00 22.10
CA GLU A 26 -22.47 21.93 20.96
C GLU A 26 -20.99 22.07 20.61
N LYS A 27 -20.12 22.28 21.62
CA LYS A 27 -18.67 22.35 21.42
C LYS A 27 -18.11 21.07 20.82
N THR A 28 -18.56 19.92 21.32
CA THR A 28 -18.14 18.59 20.83
C THR A 28 -18.52 18.40 19.35
N VAL A 29 -19.74 18.77 18.96
CA VAL A 29 -20.18 18.70 17.55
C VAL A 29 -19.34 19.63 16.66
N VAL A 30 -19.02 20.84 17.12
CA VAL A 30 -18.14 21.75 16.37
C VAL A 30 -16.75 21.16 16.18
N ILE A 31 -16.17 20.54 17.22
CA ILE A 31 -14.89 19.84 17.14
C ILE A 31 -14.97 18.74 16.09
N PHE A 32 -15.98 17.88 16.14
CA PHE A 32 -16.15 16.79 15.17
C PHE A 32 -16.23 17.28 13.74
N ASN A 33 -16.95 18.38 13.50
CA ASN A 33 -17.07 18.99 12.18
C ASN A 33 -15.76 19.62 11.72
N LYS A 34 -15.06 20.35 12.59
CA LYS A 34 -13.77 20.99 12.25
C LYS A 34 -12.72 19.96 11.85
N PHE A 35 -12.70 18.79 12.50
CA PHE A 35 -11.82 17.67 12.15
C PHE A 35 -12.40 16.71 11.08
N ASN A 36 -13.57 17.01 10.49
CA ASN A 36 -14.26 16.15 9.52
C ASN A 36 -14.54 14.72 10.03
N LEU A 37 -14.60 14.48 11.33
CA LEU A 37 -14.70 13.12 11.89
C LEU A 37 -16.01 12.45 11.49
N ILE A 38 -17.13 13.18 11.59
CA ILE A 38 -18.46 12.69 11.21
C ILE A 38 -18.49 12.32 9.73
N LYS A 39 -18.00 13.22 8.87
CA LYS A 39 -17.93 13.01 7.43
C LYS A 39 -17.09 11.79 7.08
N ASN A 40 -15.91 11.65 7.68
CA ASN A 40 -15.00 10.54 7.40
C ASN A 40 -15.59 9.19 7.85
N HIS A 41 -16.21 9.13 9.03
CA HIS A 41 -16.88 7.92 9.51
C HIS A 41 -18.05 7.50 8.61
N LYS A 42 -18.90 8.46 8.23
CA LYS A 42 -20.03 8.22 7.33
C LYS A 42 -19.55 7.71 5.97
N MET A 43 -18.59 8.40 5.37
CA MET A 43 -18.02 8.03 4.08
C MET A 43 -17.42 6.62 4.08
N ASN A 44 -16.71 6.23 5.16
CA ASN A 44 -16.16 4.88 5.28
C ASN A 44 -17.24 3.78 5.25
N TYR A 45 -18.37 3.98 5.94
CA TYR A 45 -19.47 3.01 5.90
C TYR A 45 -20.25 3.07 4.57
N GLU A 46 -20.43 4.25 3.99
CA GLU A 46 -21.03 4.40 2.65
C GLU A 46 -20.22 3.62 1.60
N PHE A 47 -18.89 3.73 1.60
CA PHE A 47 -18.03 2.96 0.68
C PHE A 47 -18.18 1.44 0.82
N GLN A 48 -18.49 0.94 2.02
CA GLN A 48 -18.67 -0.49 2.27
C GLN A 48 -20.09 -0.96 1.93
N LEU A 49 -21.10 -0.16 2.24
CA LEU A 49 -22.52 -0.55 2.09
C LEU A 49 -23.04 -0.34 0.68
N GLU A 50 -22.55 0.67 -0.04
CA GLU A 50 -23.08 1.04 -1.36
C GLU A 50 -22.95 -0.09 -2.41
N PRO A 51 -21.80 -0.78 -2.55
CA PRO A 51 -21.68 -1.91 -3.49
C PRO A 51 -22.63 -3.06 -3.14
N LEU A 52 -22.87 -3.30 -1.84
CA LEU A 52 -23.69 -4.41 -1.36
C LEU A 52 -25.17 -4.24 -1.72
N LYS A 53 -25.65 -3.00 -1.88
CA LYS A 53 -27.03 -2.72 -2.32
C LYS A 53 -27.34 -3.35 -3.68
N TYR A 54 -26.36 -3.36 -4.58
CA TYR A 54 -26.52 -3.89 -5.94
C TYR A 54 -26.27 -5.40 -6.03
N GLN A 55 -25.73 -6.01 -4.97
CA GLN A 55 -25.33 -7.42 -4.94
C GLN A 55 -26.27 -8.29 -4.09
N THR A 56 -27.12 -7.68 -3.27
CA THR A 56 -28.02 -8.38 -2.34
C THR A 56 -29.48 -8.28 -2.78
N THR A 57 -30.29 -9.25 -2.38
CA THR A 57 -31.75 -9.25 -2.59
C THR A 57 -32.50 -9.71 -1.33
N GLY A 58 -33.79 -9.44 -1.27
CA GLY A 58 -34.67 -9.93 -0.19
C GLY A 58 -34.25 -9.43 1.21
N ASN A 59 -34.12 -10.35 2.16
CA ASN A 59 -33.86 -10.04 3.56
C ASN A 59 -32.50 -9.34 3.78
N ASP A 60 -31.50 -9.62 2.96
CA ASP A 60 -30.17 -9.02 3.12
C ASP A 60 -30.17 -7.56 2.66
N SER A 61 -30.95 -7.20 1.64
CA SER A 61 -31.17 -5.80 1.26
C SER A 61 -31.85 -5.00 2.37
N LEU A 62 -32.79 -5.62 3.12
CA LEU A 62 -33.42 -4.98 4.28
C LEU A 62 -32.41 -4.74 5.42
N LYS A 63 -31.50 -5.69 5.66
CA LYS A 63 -30.43 -5.52 6.66
C LYS A 63 -29.49 -4.37 6.28
N ILE A 64 -29.17 -4.19 5.00
CA ILE A 64 -28.35 -3.05 4.56
C ILE A 64 -29.04 -1.73 4.89
N LEU A 65 -30.34 -1.59 4.58
CA LEU A 65 -31.11 -0.39 4.93
C LEU A 65 -31.14 -0.12 6.45
N GLU A 66 -31.18 -1.17 7.28
CA GLU A 66 -31.07 -1.02 8.73
C GLU A 66 -29.67 -0.59 9.19
N LEU A 67 -28.62 -1.10 8.54
CA LEU A 67 -27.25 -0.68 8.82
C LEU A 67 -27.02 0.78 8.47
N GLU A 68 -27.53 1.24 7.32
CA GLU A 68 -27.47 2.65 6.92
C GLU A 68 -28.11 3.58 7.96
N LYS A 69 -29.24 3.19 8.54
CA LYS A 69 -29.88 3.95 9.64
C LYS A 69 -29.00 4.02 10.88
N LYS A 70 -28.21 2.97 11.18
CA LYS A 70 -27.29 2.92 12.33
C LYS A 70 -26.01 3.73 12.12
N VAL A 71 -25.72 4.16 10.89
CA VAL A 71 -24.59 5.02 10.54
C VAL A 71 -25.07 6.36 9.98
N SER A 72 -26.30 6.76 10.34
CA SER A 72 -26.78 8.11 10.08
C SER A 72 -25.91 9.14 10.79
N GLU A 73 -25.92 10.38 10.30
CA GLU A 73 -25.13 11.47 10.88
C GLU A 73 -25.45 11.69 12.36
N GLU A 74 -26.74 11.68 12.70
CA GLU A 74 -27.24 11.81 14.07
C GLU A 74 -26.73 10.68 14.98
N GLU A 75 -26.79 9.43 14.51
CA GLU A 75 -26.35 8.27 15.28
C GLU A 75 -24.82 8.23 15.43
N ILE A 76 -24.08 8.65 14.40
CA ILE A 76 -22.63 8.83 14.47
C ILE A 76 -22.27 9.89 15.52
N ILE A 77 -22.90 11.07 15.47
CA ILE A 77 -22.68 12.15 16.45
C ILE A 77 -22.96 11.65 17.86
N LYS A 78 -24.07 10.93 18.06
CA LYS A 78 -24.45 10.38 19.37
C LYS A 78 -23.43 9.39 19.90
N ARG A 79 -23.01 8.41 19.08
CA ARG A 79 -22.02 7.39 19.47
C ARG A 79 -20.67 8.01 19.77
N MET A 80 -20.20 8.88 18.87
CA MET A 80 -18.94 9.60 19.04
C MET A 80 -18.97 10.53 20.25
N GLY A 81 -20.08 11.24 20.46
CA GLY A 81 -20.27 12.14 21.60
C GLY A 81 -20.21 11.40 22.92
N SER A 82 -20.85 10.22 23.02
CA SER A 82 -20.74 9.35 24.20
C SER A 82 -19.29 8.96 24.47
N ALA A 83 -18.56 8.50 23.45
CA ALA A 83 -17.15 8.13 23.58
C ALA A 83 -16.27 9.34 23.97
N PHE A 84 -16.51 10.51 23.38
CA PHE A 84 -15.79 11.74 23.75
C PHE A 84 -16.06 12.17 25.20
N ASN A 85 -17.28 11.96 25.69
CA ASN A 85 -17.65 12.26 27.08
C ASN A 85 -17.00 11.31 28.09
N GLU A 86 -16.70 10.08 27.69
CA GLU A 86 -15.99 9.13 28.53
C GLU A 86 -14.48 9.43 28.60
N ILE A 87 -13.92 10.03 27.55
CA ILE A 87 -12.47 10.22 27.40
C ILE A 87 -12.00 11.60 27.87
N PHE A 88 -12.75 12.66 27.56
CA PHE A 88 -12.30 14.04 27.75
C PHE A 88 -13.09 14.77 28.84
N SER A 89 -12.38 15.51 29.68
CA SER A 89 -12.97 16.43 30.66
C SER A 89 -13.59 17.68 30.00
N ASP A 90 -14.35 18.49 30.77
CA ASP A 90 -14.89 19.77 30.27
C ASP A 90 -13.79 20.77 29.89
N GLU A 91 -12.69 20.79 30.65
CA GLU A 91 -11.55 21.66 30.41
C GLU A 91 -10.83 21.29 29.11
N GLU A 92 -10.66 19.99 28.84
CA GLU A 92 -10.07 19.51 27.59
C GLU A 92 -10.98 19.78 26.39
N ILE A 93 -12.29 19.55 26.50
CA ILE A 93 -13.24 19.91 25.43
C ILE A 93 -13.19 21.41 25.14
N ASN A 94 -13.14 22.26 26.16
CA ASN A 94 -12.99 23.70 25.97
C ASN A 94 -11.66 24.06 25.28
N SER A 95 -10.57 23.43 25.69
CA SER A 95 -9.24 23.68 25.11
C SER A 95 -9.20 23.28 23.62
N ILE A 96 -9.75 22.11 23.28
CA ILE A 96 -9.85 21.66 21.89
C ILE A 96 -10.78 22.59 21.09
N TYR A 97 -11.91 22.99 21.69
CA TYR A 97 -12.84 23.92 21.06
C TYR A 97 -12.18 25.27 20.73
N GLU A 98 -11.43 25.85 21.67
CA GLU A 98 -10.68 27.08 21.43
C GLU A 98 -9.61 26.89 20.35
N PHE A 99 -8.91 25.76 20.39
CA PHE A 99 -7.91 25.42 19.37
C PHE A 99 -8.51 25.37 17.97
N VAL A 100 -9.64 24.67 17.75
CA VAL A 100 -10.25 24.56 16.41
C VAL A 100 -10.83 25.89 15.86
N HIS A 101 -10.94 26.92 16.71
CA HIS A 101 -11.29 28.29 16.31
C HIS A 101 -10.07 29.20 16.17
N SER A 102 -8.88 28.73 16.56
CA SER A 102 -7.67 29.51 16.48
C SER A 102 -7.20 29.69 15.02
N SER A 103 -6.47 30.78 14.77
CA SER A 103 -5.79 30.98 13.49
C SER A 103 -4.69 29.95 13.24
N ALA A 104 -4.15 29.33 14.29
CA ALA A 104 -3.17 28.25 14.19
C ALA A 104 -3.81 27.00 13.56
N PHE A 105 -5.02 26.63 13.99
CA PHE A 105 -5.76 25.51 13.39
C PHE A 105 -6.04 25.75 11.91
N GLU A 106 -6.54 26.94 11.56
CA GLU A 106 -6.84 27.27 10.16
C GLU A 106 -5.57 27.24 9.28
N LYS A 107 -4.44 27.77 9.78
CA LYS A 107 -3.14 27.69 9.07
C LYS A 107 -2.63 26.26 8.91
N PHE A 108 -2.71 25.44 9.96
CA PHE A 108 -2.11 24.12 9.92
C PHE A 108 -2.98 23.09 9.17
N PHE A 109 -4.29 23.08 9.41
CA PHE A 109 -5.18 22.03 8.92
C PHE A 109 -5.99 22.41 7.68
N LYS A 110 -6.14 23.70 7.37
CA LYS A 110 -7.03 24.16 6.29
C LYS A 110 -6.38 25.07 5.26
N SER A 111 -5.15 25.54 5.51
CA SER A 111 -4.47 26.43 4.59
C SER A 111 -3.82 25.65 3.45
N GLU A 112 -4.42 25.72 2.27
CA GLU A 112 -3.77 25.33 1.02
C GLU A 112 -2.45 26.07 0.84
N GLU A 113 -2.34 27.31 1.30
CA GLU A 113 -1.11 28.09 1.24
C GLU A 113 -0.01 27.48 2.11
N THR A 114 -0.32 27.02 3.32
CA THR A 114 0.68 26.36 4.18
C THR A 114 1.15 25.04 3.58
N PHE A 115 0.24 24.21 3.08
CA PHE A 115 0.62 23.00 2.35
C PHE A 115 1.47 23.34 1.13
N LYS A 116 1.05 24.31 0.32
CA LYS A 116 1.76 24.75 -0.89
C LYS A 116 3.17 25.27 -0.58
N VAL A 117 3.35 26.07 0.47
CA VAL A 117 4.65 26.62 0.88
C VAL A 117 5.59 25.53 1.38
N ILE A 118 5.08 24.54 2.12
CA ILE A 118 5.87 23.39 2.58
C ILE A 118 6.25 22.54 1.37
N SER A 119 5.28 22.14 0.53
CA SER A 119 5.51 21.33 -0.66
C SER A 119 6.47 22.02 -1.65
N SER A 120 6.43 23.35 -1.76
CA SER A 120 7.37 24.07 -2.62
C SER A 120 8.83 23.94 -2.20
N GLN A 121 9.13 23.52 -0.96
CA GLN A 121 10.49 23.27 -0.50
C GLN A 121 11.08 21.94 -0.99
N PHE A 122 10.27 21.08 -1.64
CA PHE A 122 10.66 19.75 -2.11
C PHE A 122 10.59 19.62 -3.64
N VAL A 123 10.43 20.72 -4.35
CA VAL A 123 10.27 20.75 -5.83
C VAL A 123 11.49 20.18 -6.54
N ASP A 124 12.69 20.36 -5.98
CA ASP A 124 13.93 19.75 -6.48
C ASP A 124 13.83 18.21 -6.48
N ILE A 125 13.38 17.62 -5.38
CA ILE A 125 13.17 16.17 -5.26
C ILE A 125 12.04 15.69 -6.19
N ASP A 126 10.92 16.43 -6.23
CA ASP A 126 9.79 16.09 -7.11
C ASP A 126 10.20 16.08 -8.59
N ASN A 127 11.04 17.04 -9.00
CA ASN A 127 11.57 17.10 -10.35
C ASN A 127 12.49 15.91 -10.66
N GLU A 128 13.39 15.53 -9.74
CA GLU A 128 14.26 14.35 -9.92
C GLU A 128 13.42 13.06 -10.06
N ILE A 129 12.39 12.89 -9.22
CA ILE A 129 11.45 11.76 -9.31
C ILE A 129 10.70 11.78 -10.66
N GLU A 130 10.25 12.96 -11.13
CA GLU A 130 9.57 13.09 -12.41
C GLU A 130 10.48 12.70 -13.58
N GLU A 131 11.75 13.11 -13.57
CA GLU A 131 12.75 12.74 -14.58
C GLU A 131 12.96 11.22 -14.62
N ILE A 132 13.19 10.58 -13.48
CA ILE A 132 13.32 9.12 -13.38
C ILE A 132 12.04 8.43 -13.88
N THR A 133 10.87 8.96 -13.50
CA THR A 133 9.57 8.41 -13.93
C THR A 133 9.36 8.53 -15.43
N LYS A 134 9.78 9.63 -16.05
CA LYS A 134 9.74 9.82 -17.51
C LYS A 134 10.62 8.80 -18.23
N ILE A 135 11.82 8.54 -17.72
CA ILE A 135 12.71 7.50 -18.25
C ILE A 135 12.03 6.13 -18.20
N LEU A 136 11.38 5.79 -17.08
CA LEU A 136 10.70 4.49 -16.92
C LEU A 136 9.45 4.34 -17.80
N LYS A 137 8.75 5.43 -18.12
CA LYS A 137 7.53 5.41 -18.95
C LYS A 137 7.80 5.60 -20.44
N ALA A 138 9.01 5.99 -20.83
CA ALA A 138 9.38 6.13 -22.23
C ALA A 138 9.13 4.78 -22.94
N PRO A 139 8.50 4.78 -24.12
CA PRO A 139 8.40 3.57 -24.93
C PRO A 139 9.80 2.99 -25.10
N ILE A 140 9.95 1.71 -24.79
CA ILE A 140 11.19 0.98 -24.98
C ILE A 140 11.39 0.88 -26.51
N GLU A 141 12.10 1.84 -27.11
CA GLU A 141 12.37 1.88 -28.56
C GLU A 141 13.35 0.78 -28.98
N GLU A 142 14.18 0.29 -28.06
CA GLU A 142 15.11 -0.82 -28.28
C GLU A 142 14.58 -2.10 -27.62
N PRO A 143 14.50 -3.25 -28.34
CA PRO A 143 14.06 -4.50 -27.73
C PRO A 143 14.84 -4.76 -26.45
N ALA A 144 14.15 -5.22 -25.40
CA ALA A 144 14.75 -5.51 -24.10
C ALA A 144 16.04 -6.31 -24.32
N LYS A 145 17.18 -5.74 -23.89
CA LYS A 145 18.50 -6.33 -24.12
C LYS A 145 18.46 -7.80 -23.69
N LYS A 146 18.75 -8.72 -24.61
CA LYS A 146 18.86 -10.16 -24.30
C LYS A 146 19.83 -10.32 -23.12
N PHE A 147 19.41 -11.05 -22.09
CA PHE A 147 20.27 -11.34 -20.95
C PHE A 147 21.54 -12.05 -21.44
N GLU A 148 22.70 -11.46 -21.15
CA GLU A 148 23.98 -12.03 -21.53
C GLU A 148 24.45 -12.99 -20.43
N PRO A 149 24.69 -14.28 -20.74
CA PRO A 149 25.13 -15.24 -19.73
C PRO A 149 26.42 -14.79 -19.02
N ILE A 150 26.44 -14.88 -17.70
CA ILE A 150 27.56 -14.42 -16.87
C ILE A 150 28.38 -15.65 -16.44
N PRO A 151 29.65 -15.80 -16.86
CA PRO A 151 30.48 -16.94 -16.48
C PRO A 151 30.68 -17.02 -14.97
N VAL A 152 30.50 -18.21 -14.40
CA VAL A 152 30.70 -18.52 -12.98
C VAL A 152 31.30 -19.92 -12.82
N ASP A 153 32.27 -20.07 -11.90
CA ASP A 153 32.82 -21.38 -11.56
C ASP A 153 31.95 -22.09 -10.49
N LYS A 154 30.73 -22.45 -10.88
CA LYS A 154 29.72 -23.05 -9.99
C LYS A 154 28.96 -24.17 -10.70
N GLU A 155 28.49 -25.15 -9.92
CA GLU A 155 27.69 -26.26 -10.44
C GLU A 155 26.27 -25.83 -10.85
N ASP A 156 25.63 -26.62 -11.70
CA ASP A 156 24.28 -26.38 -12.18
C ASP A 156 23.26 -26.36 -11.02
N GLY A 157 22.49 -25.28 -10.92
CA GLY A 157 21.55 -25.12 -9.82
C GLY A 157 20.98 -23.72 -9.66
N PHE A 158 20.23 -23.55 -8.58
CA PHE A 158 19.56 -22.30 -8.22
C PHE A 158 20.21 -21.75 -6.96
N TYR A 159 20.69 -20.52 -7.04
CA TYR A 159 21.46 -19.87 -5.99
C TYR A 159 20.73 -18.66 -5.43
N GLU A 160 20.84 -18.51 -4.12
CA GLU A 160 20.55 -17.26 -3.44
C GLU A 160 21.60 -16.22 -3.82
N THR A 161 21.15 -14.97 -4.00
CA THR A 161 22.02 -13.82 -4.25
C THR A 161 22.41 -13.15 -2.93
N VAL A 162 23.70 -12.86 -2.79
CA VAL A 162 24.31 -12.27 -1.58
C VAL A 162 24.49 -10.77 -1.77
N ASP A 163 24.22 -10.00 -0.71
CA ASP A 163 24.39 -8.54 -0.67
C ASP A 163 23.71 -7.76 -1.81
N TYR A 164 22.67 -8.34 -2.41
CA TYR A 164 21.93 -7.71 -3.50
C TYR A 164 21.23 -6.43 -3.03
N THR A 165 21.47 -5.36 -3.77
CA THR A 165 20.75 -4.08 -3.71
C THR A 165 20.12 -3.78 -5.06
N TYR A 166 19.15 -2.87 -5.10
CA TYR A 166 18.55 -2.42 -6.38
C TYR A 166 19.55 -1.74 -7.33
N SER A 167 20.73 -1.34 -6.84
CA SER A 167 21.81 -0.76 -7.64
C SER A 167 22.89 -1.77 -8.04
N THR A 168 22.75 -3.05 -7.66
CA THR A 168 23.72 -4.09 -8.02
C THR A 168 23.63 -4.38 -9.52
N GLU A 169 24.69 -4.05 -10.27
CA GLU A 169 24.82 -4.44 -11.67
C GLU A 169 24.88 -5.97 -11.79
N GLU A 170 24.25 -6.54 -12.83
CA GLU A 170 24.13 -8.01 -12.99
C GLU A 170 25.49 -8.72 -12.97
N LYS A 171 26.51 -8.17 -13.62
CA LYS A 171 27.89 -8.72 -13.63
C LYS A 171 28.58 -8.74 -12.25
N ASN A 172 28.07 -7.98 -11.29
CA ASN A 172 28.61 -7.87 -9.93
C ASN A 172 27.83 -8.73 -8.93
N ILE A 173 26.84 -9.51 -9.40
CA ILE A 173 26.06 -10.38 -8.53
C ILE A 173 26.94 -11.45 -7.89
N GLN A 174 26.80 -11.56 -6.58
CA GLN A 174 27.45 -12.58 -5.79
C GLN A 174 26.44 -13.66 -5.43
N LEU A 175 26.89 -14.91 -5.48
CA LEU A 175 26.06 -16.08 -5.21
C LEU A 175 26.54 -16.77 -3.95
N GLU A 176 25.60 -17.36 -3.22
CA GLU A 176 25.93 -18.26 -2.12
C GLU A 176 26.88 -19.38 -2.58
N ASN A 177 27.65 -19.92 -1.64
CA ASN A 177 28.67 -20.92 -1.96
C ASN A 177 28.06 -22.18 -2.57
N ASN A 178 26.96 -22.66 -1.99
CA ASN A 178 26.27 -23.86 -2.41
C ASN A 178 24.91 -23.51 -3.03
N PRO A 179 24.44 -24.27 -4.04
CA PRO A 179 23.10 -24.10 -4.57
C PRO A 179 22.06 -24.51 -3.55
N SER A 180 20.92 -23.81 -3.56
CA SER A 180 19.72 -24.21 -2.80
C SER A 180 18.94 -25.33 -3.49
N ILE A 181 19.05 -25.42 -4.82
CA ILE A 181 18.44 -26.47 -5.66
C ILE A 181 19.49 -26.95 -6.65
N THR A 182 19.68 -28.26 -6.73
CA THR A 182 20.59 -28.93 -7.67
C THR A 182 19.80 -29.71 -8.72
N THR A 183 20.48 -30.26 -9.73
CA THR A 183 19.86 -31.18 -10.70
C THR A 183 19.25 -32.43 -10.05
N LYS A 184 19.72 -32.84 -8.86
CA LYS A 184 19.17 -33.97 -8.10
C LYS A 184 17.79 -33.69 -7.51
N ASP A 185 17.47 -32.42 -7.30
CA ASP A 185 16.19 -31.95 -6.79
C ASP A 185 15.12 -31.85 -7.89
N ILE A 186 15.51 -32.11 -9.14
CA ILE A 186 14.63 -32.04 -10.30
C ILE A 186 14.05 -33.43 -10.59
N LEU A 187 12.72 -33.51 -10.62
CA LEU A 187 11.95 -34.69 -11.00
C LEU A 187 11.79 -34.78 -12.51
N GLU A 188 11.50 -33.65 -13.17
CA GLU A 188 11.19 -33.60 -14.60
C GLU A 188 11.62 -32.25 -15.20
N VAL A 189 12.17 -32.29 -16.42
CA VAL A 189 12.50 -31.12 -17.23
C VAL A 189 12.02 -31.32 -18.66
N LYS A 190 11.23 -30.37 -19.18
CA LYS A 190 10.71 -30.40 -20.56
C LYS A 190 10.69 -29.01 -21.18
N LYS A 191 10.85 -28.98 -22.51
CA LYS A 191 10.55 -27.80 -23.33
C LYS A 191 9.04 -27.68 -23.45
N THR A 192 8.49 -26.52 -23.13
CA THR A 192 7.06 -26.19 -23.29
C THR A 192 6.91 -24.87 -24.04
N TYR A 193 5.73 -24.62 -24.60
CA TYR A 193 5.42 -23.38 -25.30
C TYR A 193 4.26 -22.69 -24.58
N ASN A 194 4.47 -21.44 -24.17
CA ASN A 194 3.45 -20.68 -23.47
C ASN A 194 2.60 -19.91 -24.49
N LYS A 195 1.30 -20.22 -24.55
CA LYS A 195 0.34 -19.57 -25.46
C LYS A 195 0.15 -18.08 -25.17
N TYR A 196 0.54 -17.61 -23.99
CA TYR A 196 0.43 -16.22 -23.57
C TYR A 196 1.69 -15.39 -23.83
N ASN A 197 2.79 -16.01 -24.30
CA ASN A 197 4.08 -15.35 -24.51
C ASN A 197 4.59 -15.57 -25.94
N ASP A 198 3.77 -15.19 -26.93
CA ASP A 198 4.09 -15.26 -28.37
C ASP A 198 4.60 -16.61 -28.89
N ASN A 199 4.23 -17.71 -28.21
CA ASN A 199 4.71 -19.06 -28.50
C ASN A 199 6.25 -19.21 -28.38
N ASN A 200 6.87 -18.40 -27.51
CA ASN A 200 8.27 -18.57 -27.15
C ASN A 200 8.47 -19.86 -26.35
N PRO A 201 9.53 -20.63 -26.65
CA PRO A 201 9.85 -21.83 -25.90
C PRO A 201 10.34 -21.49 -24.48
N GLU A 202 9.95 -22.28 -23.50
CA GLU A 202 10.37 -22.18 -22.11
C GLU A 202 10.76 -23.55 -21.54
N ILE A 203 11.55 -23.57 -20.47
CA ILE A 203 11.94 -24.81 -19.78
C ILE A 203 11.04 -24.99 -18.57
N SER A 204 10.10 -25.95 -18.64
CA SER A 204 9.28 -26.35 -17.50
C SER A 204 10.03 -27.35 -16.62
N ILE A 205 10.07 -27.07 -15.32
CA ILE A 205 10.73 -27.89 -14.30
C ILE A 205 9.71 -28.30 -13.25
N VAL A 206 9.69 -29.59 -12.94
CA VAL A 206 9.01 -30.14 -11.76
C VAL A 206 10.07 -30.64 -10.80
N LEU A 207 10.03 -30.16 -9.56
CA LEU A 207 10.93 -30.54 -8.49
C LEU A 207 10.43 -31.78 -7.75
N THR A 208 11.35 -32.48 -7.10
CA THR A 208 11.01 -33.49 -6.10
C THR A 208 10.33 -32.85 -4.88
N LYS A 209 9.81 -33.67 -3.96
CA LYS A 209 9.20 -33.15 -2.73
C LYS A 209 10.19 -32.31 -1.89
N ASP A 210 11.43 -32.77 -1.79
CA ASP A 210 12.47 -32.08 -1.03
C ASP A 210 12.95 -30.83 -1.78
N GLY A 211 13.11 -30.92 -3.11
CA GLY A 211 13.38 -29.77 -3.97
C GLY A 211 12.31 -28.68 -3.87
N ALA A 212 11.03 -29.07 -3.89
CA ALA A 212 9.91 -28.14 -3.74
C ALA A 212 9.94 -27.42 -2.38
N ARG A 213 10.33 -28.11 -1.30
CA ARG A 213 10.49 -27.51 0.02
C ARG A 213 11.66 -26.53 0.05
N ASN A 214 12.80 -26.90 -0.52
CA ASN A 214 13.97 -26.03 -0.57
C ASN A 214 13.70 -24.78 -1.43
N PHE A 215 12.98 -24.94 -2.55
CA PHE A 215 12.63 -23.84 -3.43
C PHE A 215 11.64 -22.87 -2.78
N TYR A 216 10.71 -23.39 -1.98
CA TYR A 216 9.86 -22.56 -1.12
C TYR A 216 10.69 -21.72 -0.14
N LEU A 217 11.68 -22.32 0.52
CA LEU A 217 12.54 -21.58 1.46
C LEU A 217 13.38 -20.51 0.74
N LEU A 218 13.96 -20.86 -0.41
CA LEU A 218 14.72 -19.94 -1.26
C LEU A 218 13.86 -18.75 -1.69
N THR A 219 12.71 -19.00 -2.30
CA THR A 219 11.82 -17.90 -2.76
C THR A 219 11.31 -17.05 -1.59
N LYS A 220 11.03 -17.66 -0.44
CA LYS A 220 10.63 -16.92 0.77
C LYS A 220 11.75 -16.01 1.31
N ALA A 221 12.99 -16.46 1.29
CA ALA A 221 14.15 -15.67 1.73
C ALA A 221 14.49 -14.54 0.74
N ASN A 222 14.18 -14.73 -0.54
CA ASN A 222 14.59 -13.84 -1.63
C ASN A 222 13.45 -12.95 -2.18
N ILE A 223 12.34 -12.75 -1.46
CA ILE A 223 11.27 -11.84 -1.92
C ILE A 223 11.86 -10.46 -2.24
N GLY A 224 11.62 -9.97 -3.45
CA GLY A 224 12.14 -8.70 -3.96
C GLY A 224 13.60 -8.74 -4.45
N LYS A 225 14.29 -9.89 -4.35
CA LYS A 225 15.65 -10.13 -4.82
C LYS A 225 15.66 -11.16 -5.97
N PRO A 226 16.69 -11.17 -6.84
CA PRO A 226 16.84 -12.20 -7.84
C PRO A 226 17.31 -13.53 -7.24
N ILE A 227 16.89 -14.64 -7.85
CA ILE A 227 17.53 -15.95 -7.72
C ILE A 227 18.37 -16.16 -8.96
N ALA A 228 19.62 -16.63 -8.81
CA ALA A 228 20.44 -16.95 -9.97
C ALA A 228 20.24 -18.39 -10.40
N ILE A 229 20.03 -18.59 -11.70
CA ILE A 229 19.96 -19.91 -12.32
C ILE A 229 21.29 -20.13 -13.04
N VAL A 230 22.05 -21.12 -12.57
CA VAL A 230 23.36 -21.47 -13.13
C VAL A 230 23.22 -22.76 -13.93
N ILE A 231 23.68 -22.71 -15.19
CA ILE A 231 23.74 -23.86 -16.09
C ILE A 231 25.04 -23.76 -16.91
N ASP A 232 25.79 -24.86 -16.97
CA ASP A 232 27.05 -24.97 -17.71
C ASP A 232 28.07 -23.89 -17.34
N ASN A 233 28.26 -23.68 -16.03
CA ASN A 233 29.18 -22.68 -15.48
C ASN A 233 28.84 -21.23 -15.89
N GLN A 234 27.56 -20.95 -16.15
CA GLN A 234 27.08 -19.61 -16.47
C GLN A 234 25.78 -19.31 -15.73
N ILE A 235 25.64 -18.10 -15.19
CA ILE A 235 24.33 -17.57 -14.82
C ILE A 235 23.60 -17.30 -16.13
N VAL A 236 22.49 -18.01 -16.34
CA VAL A 236 21.66 -17.92 -17.55
C VAL A 236 20.39 -17.11 -17.34
N SER A 237 20.00 -16.87 -16.09
CA SER A 237 18.82 -16.08 -15.73
C SER A 237 18.87 -15.60 -14.28
N LEU A 238 18.28 -14.42 -14.02
CA LEU A 238 18.18 -13.76 -12.72
C LEU A 238 16.73 -13.33 -12.39
N PRO A 239 15.75 -14.25 -12.34
CA PRO A 239 14.37 -13.90 -12.06
C PRO A 239 14.21 -13.27 -10.67
N LYS A 240 13.56 -12.10 -10.62
CA LYS A 240 13.17 -11.44 -9.37
C LYS A 240 11.99 -12.15 -8.73
N VAL A 241 12.13 -12.53 -7.46
CA VAL A 241 11.06 -13.21 -6.72
C VAL A 241 10.00 -12.20 -6.29
N GLN A 242 8.75 -12.46 -6.63
CA GLN A 242 7.61 -11.59 -6.29
C GLN A 242 6.86 -12.09 -5.05
N SER A 243 6.80 -13.41 -4.86
CA SER A 243 6.19 -14.08 -3.72
C SER A 243 6.85 -15.44 -3.50
N GLU A 244 6.64 -16.03 -2.34
CA GLU A 244 7.00 -17.42 -2.10
C GLU A 244 6.28 -18.36 -3.08
N ILE A 245 6.99 -19.39 -3.56
CA ILE A 245 6.46 -20.36 -4.53
C ILE A 245 6.30 -21.71 -3.84
N MET A 246 5.07 -22.23 -3.83
CA MET A 246 4.73 -23.54 -3.29
C MET A 246 4.49 -24.55 -4.43
N GLY A 247 4.67 -25.84 -4.15
CA GLY A 247 4.28 -26.91 -5.06
C GLY A 247 5.33 -27.36 -6.09
N GLY A 248 6.51 -26.73 -6.11
CA GLY A 248 7.68 -27.25 -6.83
C GLY A 248 7.58 -27.27 -8.35
N LYS A 249 6.73 -26.43 -8.94
CA LYS A 249 6.64 -26.26 -10.40
C LYS A 249 7.10 -24.85 -10.75
N LEU A 250 7.98 -24.74 -11.73
CA LEU A 250 8.46 -23.46 -12.22
C LEU A 250 8.80 -23.55 -13.73
N SER A 251 8.92 -22.39 -14.37
CA SER A 251 9.42 -22.27 -15.74
C SER A 251 10.61 -21.33 -15.77
N ILE A 252 11.65 -21.68 -16.54
CA ILE A 252 12.73 -20.77 -16.91
C ILE A 252 12.33 -20.14 -18.24
N ILE A 253 12.18 -18.83 -18.22
CA ILE A 253 11.76 -18.02 -19.36
C ILE A 253 12.91 -17.06 -19.69
N GLY A 254 13.16 -16.85 -20.98
CA GLY A 254 14.15 -15.92 -21.48
C GLY A 254 14.16 -15.95 -23.00
N ASP A 255 14.93 -15.05 -23.62
CA ASP A 255 15.12 -14.98 -25.07
C ASP A 255 16.17 -16.01 -25.53
N PHE A 256 15.88 -17.30 -25.30
CA PHE A 256 16.76 -18.43 -25.65
C PHE A 256 16.38 -18.99 -27.03
N SER A 257 17.39 -19.36 -27.82
CA SER A 257 17.15 -20.16 -29.04
C SER A 257 16.68 -21.57 -28.68
N GLU A 258 16.05 -22.28 -29.62
CA GLU A 258 15.64 -23.67 -29.38
C GLU A 258 16.85 -24.57 -29.04
N GLU A 259 17.99 -24.33 -29.70
CA GLU A 259 19.22 -25.07 -29.44
C GLU A 259 19.81 -24.77 -28.05
N GLU A 260 19.71 -23.51 -27.58
CA GLU A 260 20.11 -23.12 -26.23
C GLU A 260 19.25 -23.86 -25.19
N ILE A 261 17.93 -23.87 -25.38
CA ILE A 261 17.00 -24.59 -24.50
C ILE A 261 17.29 -26.09 -24.49
N ASP A 262 17.48 -26.71 -25.65
CA ASP A 262 17.73 -28.15 -25.72
C ASP A 262 19.04 -28.52 -25.01
N ARG A 263 20.10 -27.72 -25.15
CA ARG A 263 21.35 -27.89 -24.39
C ARG A 263 21.15 -27.75 -22.88
N MET A 264 20.43 -26.71 -22.44
CA MET A 264 20.14 -26.50 -21.02
C MET A 264 19.35 -27.67 -20.43
N ILE A 265 18.37 -28.19 -21.17
CA ILE A 265 17.58 -29.36 -20.76
C ILE A 265 18.45 -30.60 -20.61
N GLU A 266 19.38 -30.85 -21.54
CA GLU A 266 20.32 -31.97 -21.46
C GLU A 266 21.20 -31.88 -20.20
N LYS A 267 21.69 -30.69 -19.87
CA LYS A 267 22.49 -30.43 -18.66
C LYS A 267 21.68 -30.68 -17.39
N LEU A 268 20.47 -30.11 -17.31
CA LEU A 268 19.59 -30.26 -16.14
C LEU A 268 19.10 -31.70 -15.92
N LYS A 269 19.06 -32.54 -16.97
CA LYS A 269 18.71 -33.96 -16.87
C LYS A 269 19.86 -34.84 -16.38
N ARG A 270 21.11 -34.34 -16.42
CA ARG A 270 22.29 -35.11 -16.06
C ARG A 270 22.37 -35.20 -14.53
N LYS A 271 22.29 -36.42 -14.02
CA LYS A 271 22.35 -36.76 -12.60
C LYS A 271 23.77 -37.08 -12.14
#